data_AF-A0A948X387-F1
#
_entry.id   AF-A0A948X387-F1
#
_cell.length_a   1.000
_cell.length_b   1.000
_cell.length_c   1.000
_cell.angle_alpha   90.00
_cell.angle_beta   90.00
_cell.angle_gamma   90.00
#
_symmetry.space_group_name_H-M   'P 1'
#
loop_
_entity.id
_entity.type
_entity.pdbx_description
1 polymer ?
#
loop_
_entity_poly.entity_id
_entity_poly.type
_entity_poly.pdbx_seq_one_letter_code
_entity_poly.pdbx_strand_id
1 'polypeptide(L)' 'MASVINTNISSLTAQRNLGMSQASLATSMQRLSSGMRINSAKDDAAGMAISDRMSSQIRGSNQAARNANDGISLAQT' A
#
# COMPACT_ATOMS: atom_id res chain seq x y z
N MET A 1 -9.30 35.44 31.83
CA MET A 1 -8.79 34.09 31.46
C MET A 1 -9.92 33.10 31.65
N ALA A 2 -10.39 32.46 30.58
CA ALA A 2 -11.51 31.52 30.66
C ALA A 2 -11.03 30.24 31.38
N SER A 3 -11.37 30.11 32.66
CA SER A 3 -11.17 28.86 33.41
C SER A 3 -12.29 27.91 33.01
N VAL A 4 -12.02 27.02 32.06
CA VAL A 4 -12.97 25.98 31.63
C VAL A 4 -12.79 24.80 32.59
N ILE A 5 -13.52 24.82 33.70
CA ILE A 5 -13.41 23.83 34.79
C ILE A 5 -13.84 22.42 34.34
N ASN A 6 -14.78 22.32 33.39
CA ASN A 6 -15.40 21.05 32.98
C ASN A 6 -14.84 20.46 31.68
N THR A 7 -14.06 21.21 30.88
CA THR A 7 -13.56 20.74 29.58
C THR A 7 -12.19 21.33 29.29
N ASN A 8 -11.15 20.49 29.41
CA ASN A 8 -9.78 20.91 29.18
C ASN A 8 -9.44 20.85 27.67
N ILE A 9 -9.57 22.00 27.00
CA ILE A 9 -9.32 22.15 25.55
C ILE A 9 -7.87 21.78 25.17
N SER A 10 -6.90 22.05 26.05
CA SER A 10 -5.49 21.68 25.83
C SER A 10 -5.31 20.17 25.87
N SER A 11 -5.95 19.47 26.82
CA SER A 11 -5.95 18.01 26.90
C SER A 11 -6.65 17.38 25.69
N LEU A 12 -7.80 17.90 25.27
CA LEU A 12 -8.50 17.46 24.05
C LEU A 12 -7.65 17.63 22.79
N THR A 13 -6.89 18.73 22.70
CA THR A 13 -5.99 18.96 21.56
C THR A 13 -4.79 18.02 21.60
N ALA A 14 -4.21 17.77 22.78
CA ALA A 14 -3.17 16.77 22.96
C ALA A 14 -3.65 15.35 22.59
N GLN A 15 -4.86 14.97 22.99
CA GLN A 15 -5.48 13.68 22.64
C GLN A 15 -5.74 13.56 21.13
N ARG A 16 -6.23 14.62 20.47
CA ARG A 16 -6.38 14.62 19.00
C ARG A 16 -5.04 14.45 18.28
N ASN A 17 -4.02 15.18 18.71
CA ASN A 17 -2.67 15.06 18.14
C ASN A 17 -2.10 13.65 18.37
N LEU A 18 -2.29 13.07 19.56
CA LEU A 18 -1.90 11.70 19.86
C LEU A 18 -2.61 10.69 18.95
N GLY A 19 -3.92 10.87 18.73
CA GLY A 19 -4.68 10.04 17.79
C GLY A 19 -4.15 10.10 16.35
N MET A 20 -3.81 11.30 15.86
CA MET A 20 -3.21 11.48 14.54
C MET A 20 -1.82 10.82 14.44
N SER A 21 -0.98 10.97 15.47
CA SER A 21 0.33 10.33 15.53
C SER A 21 0.22 8.80 15.57
N GLN A 22 -0.73 8.26 16.32
CA GLN A 22 -0.98 6.82 16.39
C GLN A 22 -1.45 6.27 15.03
N ALA A 23 -2.34 6.97 14.33
CA ALA A 23 -2.79 6.57 12.99
C ALA A 23 -1.65 6.60 11.95
N SER A 24 -0.78 7.61 12.02
CA SER A 24 0.39 7.73 11.15
C SER A 24 1.42 6.64 11.43
N LEU A 25 1.62 6.29 12.70
CA LEU A 25 2.47 5.18 13.12
C LEU A 25 1.91 3.84 12.62
N ALA A 26 0.60 3.59 12.76
CA ALA A 26 -0.03 2.36 12.26
C ALA A 26 0.16 2.19 10.74
N THR A 27 0.00 3.27 9.98
CA THR A 27 0.24 3.27 8.53
C THR A 27 1.70 2.97 8.19
N SER A 28 2.63 3.58 8.93
CA SER A 28 4.08 3.34 8.76
C SER A 28 4.45 1.89 9.08
N MET A 29 3.89 1.32 10.15
CA MET A 29 4.07 -0.08 10.51
C MET A 29 3.51 -1.04 9.46
N GLN A 30 2.35 -0.73 8.88
CA GLN A 30 1.77 -1.52 7.80
C GLN A 30 2.66 -1.52 6.54
N ARG A 31 3.19 -0.35 6.16
CA ARG A 31 4.15 -0.23 5.04
C ARG A 31 5.47 -0.93 5.32
N LEU A 32 5.98 -0.85 6.55
CA LEU A 32 7.20 -1.55 6.95
C LEU A 32 7.01 -3.07 6.89
N SER A 33 5.89 -3.59 7.42
CA SER A 33 5.61 -5.02 7.46
C SER A 33 5.35 -5.62 6.07
N SER A 34 4.76 -4.86 5.16
CA SER A 34 4.48 -5.30 3.79
C SER A 34 5.64 -5.06 2.83
N GLY A 35 6.53 -4.12 3.15
CA GLY A 35 7.51 -3.58 2.20
C GLY A 35 6.89 -2.79 1.04
N MET A 36 5.56 -2.62 1.01
CA MET A 36 4.85 -1.95 -0.07
C MET A 36 4.41 -0.55 0.37
N ARG A 37 4.65 0.43 -0.49
CA ARG A 37 4.18 1.81 -0.28
C ARG A 37 2.65 1.91 -0.37
N ILE A 38 2.07 1.18 -1.32
CA ILE A 38 0.63 1.13 -1.57
C ILE A 38 0.16 -0.25 -1.13
N ASN A 39 -0.58 -0.32 -0.03
CA ASN A 39 -1.10 -1.60 0.48
C ASN A 39 -2.58 -1.79 0.16
N SER A 40 -3.31 -0.70 -0.03
CA SER A 40 -4.74 -0.72 -0.30
C SER A 40 -5.12 0.36 -1.33
N ALA A 41 -6.25 0.17 -2.02
CA ALA A 41 -6.79 1.17 -2.94
C ALA A 41 -7.12 2.50 -2.24
N LYS A 42 -7.27 2.49 -0.91
CA LYS A 42 -7.42 3.69 -0.09
C LYS A 42 -6.15 4.54 -0.05
N ASP A 43 -4.98 3.91 -0.13
CA ASP A 43 -3.69 4.61 -0.09
C ASP A 43 -3.40 5.33 -1.41
N ASP A 44 -3.66 4.67 -2.54
CA ASP A 44 -3.49 5.20 -3.89
C ASP A 44 -4.21 4.29 -4.92
N ALA A 45 -5.44 4.62 -5.27
CA ALA A 45 -6.25 3.81 -6.18
C ALA A 45 -5.66 3.73 -7.60
N ALA A 46 -5.12 4.84 -8.10
CA ALA A 46 -4.52 4.91 -9.42
C ALA A 46 -3.20 4.13 -9.46
N GLY A 47 -2.34 4.34 -8.45
CA GLY A 47 -1.09 3.60 -8.30
C GLY A 47 -1.31 2.09 -8.18
N MET A 48 -2.29 1.66 -7.38
CA MET A 48 -2.67 0.25 -7.27
C MET A 48 -3.13 -0.33 -8.62
N ALA A 49 -4.04 0.35 -9.33
CA ALA A 49 -4.53 -0.13 -10.62
C ALA A 49 -3.41 -0.25 -11.68
N ILE A 50 -2.45 0.67 -11.68
CA ILE A 50 -1.27 0.60 -12.54
C ILE A 50 -0.39 -0.58 -12.13
N SER A 51 -0.10 -0.76 -10.84
CA SER A 51 0.69 -1.89 -10.34
C SER A 51 0.08 -3.25 -10.68
N ASP A 52 -1.25 -3.37 -10.60
CA ASP A 52 -1.99 -4.58 -10.97
C ASP A 52 -1.90 -4.85 -12.46
N ARG A 53 -2.05 -3.81 -13.30
CA ARG A 53 -1.89 -3.90 -14.76
C ARG A 53 -0.46 -4.31 -15.13
N MET A 54 0.56 -3.74 -14.48
CA MET A 54 1.94 -4.12 -14.73
C MET A 54 2.20 -5.57 -14.31
N SER A 55 1.67 -5.98 -13.15
CA SER A 55 1.76 -7.37 -12.69
C SER A 55 1.11 -8.36 -13.64
N SER A 56 -0.05 -8.02 -14.22
CA SER A 56 -0.71 -8.87 -15.20
C SER A 56 0.09 -8.99 -16.50
N GLN A 57 0.66 -7.88 -16.99
CA GLN A 57 1.56 -7.88 -18.15
C GLN A 57 2.80 -8.73 -17.90
N ILE A 58 3.46 -8.60 -16.74
CA ILE A 58 4.63 -9.40 -16.38
C ILE A 58 4.28 -10.89 -16.38
N ARG A 59 3.15 -11.28 -15.77
CA ARG A 59 2.68 -12.67 -15.79
C ARG A 59 2.42 -13.17 -17.21
N GLY A 60 1.81 -12.33 -18.05
CA GLY A 60 1.59 -12.63 -19.47
C GLY A 60 2.89 -12.86 -20.23
N SER A 61 3.87 -11.96 -20.08
CA SER A 61 5.19 -12.08 -20.71
C SER A 61 5.95 -13.32 -20.25
N ASN A 62 5.88 -13.67 -18.96
CA ASN A 62 6.49 -14.90 -18.44
C ASN A 62 5.87 -16.15 -19.05
N GLN A 63 4.55 -16.16 -19.28
CA GLN A 63 3.91 -17.27 -19.99
C GLN A 63 4.31 -17.30 -21.46
N ALA A 64 4.35 -16.15 -22.14
CA ALA A 64 4.80 -16.08 -23.52
C ALA A 64 6.23 -16.60 -23.69
N ALA A 65 7.14 -16.27 -22.76
CA ALA A 65 8.50 -16.78 -22.74
C ALA A 65 8.54 -18.31 -22.57
N ARG A 66 7.72 -18.88 -21.67
CA ARG A 66 7.60 -20.33 -21.53
C ARG A 66 7.10 -20.98 -22.82
N ASN A 67 6.01 -20.47 -23.38
CA ASN A 67 5.46 -20.99 -24.64
C ASN A 67 6.47 -20.92 -25.79
N ALA A 68 7.30 -19.87 -25.85
CA ALA A 68 8.34 -19.75 -26.86
C ALA A 68 9.44 -20.82 -26.68
N ASN A 69 9.86 -21.08 -25.45
CA ASN A 69 10.81 -22.17 -25.15
C ASN A 69 10.22 -23.54 -25.52
N ASP A 70 8.95 -23.79 -25.18
CA ASP A 70 8.27 -25.04 -25.54
C ASP A 70 8.20 -25.21 -27.07
N GLY A 71 7.92 -24.12 -27.81
CA GLY A 71 7.93 -24.11 -29.28
C GLY A 71 9.32 -24.39 -29.86
N ILE A 72 10.38 -23.86 -29.25
CA ILE A 72 11.76 -24.16 -29.65
C ILE A 72 12.07 -25.64 -29.40
N SER A 73 11.70 -26.18 -28.23
CA SER A 73 11.92 -27.60 -27.92
C SER A 73 11.20 -28.53 -28.90
N LEU A 74 9.97 -28.21 -29.29
CA LEU A 74 9.23 -28.96 -30.31
C LEU A 74 9.88 -28.89 -31.69
N ALA A 75 10.47 -27.74 -32.06
CA ALA A 75 11.18 -27.60 -33.33
C ALA A 75 12.55 -28.32 -33.33
N GLN A 76 13.09 -28.65 -32.16
CA GLN A 76 14.37 -29.35 -31.98
C GLN A 76 14.23 -30.88 -31.86
N THR A 77 13.01 -31.41 -31.75
CA THR A 77 12.69 -32.84 -31.86
C THR A 77 12.31 -33.23 -33.28
#